data_AF-A0A7J8HXR2-F1
#
_entry.id   AF-A0A7J8HXR2-F1
#
_cell.length_a   1.000
_cell.length_b   1.000
_cell.length_c   1.000
_cell.angle_alpha   90.00
_cell.angle_beta   90.00
_cell.angle_gamma   90.00
#
_symmetry.space_group_name_H-M   'P 1'
#
loop_
_entity.id
_entity.type
_entity.pdbx_description
1 polymer ?
#
loop_
_entity_poly.entity_id
_entity_poly.type
_entity_poly.pdbx_seq_one_letter_code
_entity_poly.pdbx_strand_id
1 'polypeptide(L)'
;MEHQEDGKEQLSETEGSGEDEPGSDHGETTQKKVGGRPCAKKLFTFSLVNSYGTADINSLATDGKLLKLNSRSTLAIDWDSETRSLYYDEQESEAYEKHVSMLQPQKKKKTAMALRDCIELFTTMETLGEQDPWYCPNCKKHQQATKKFDLWSLPKILVVHLKRFSYSRYWRDKLDTVVEFPVRGLNMSEFVCDLSARPYVYDLIAVSNHYGAMGVGHYTAYAKNKLNGKWYYFDDSNVSLASEDQIVTKAAYVLFYQRRDDDEFYKTPSSLTNFPGSSDRGTRPSSSQQGMGDDEACSMDTN
;
A
#
# COMPACT_ATOMS: atom_id res chain seq x y z
N MET A 1 48.09 -15.16 1.17
CA MET A 1 47.70 -16.58 1.33
C MET A 1 46.31 -16.68 0.72
N GLU A 2 46.32 -16.98 -0.57
CA GLU A 2 45.15 -17.23 -1.40
C GLU A 2 44.52 -18.56 -0.97
N HIS A 3 43.21 -18.70 -1.13
CA HIS A 3 42.62 -19.76 -1.98
C HIS A 3 41.14 -19.45 -2.19
N GLN A 4 40.83 -19.34 -3.49
CA GLN A 4 39.55 -19.20 -4.14
C GLN A 4 39.32 -20.54 -4.86
N GLU A 5 38.12 -21.11 -4.82
CA GLU A 5 37.75 -22.24 -5.69
C GLU A 5 36.49 -21.89 -6.47
N ASP A 6 36.70 -21.71 -7.78
CA ASP A 6 35.71 -21.82 -8.85
C ASP A 6 35.60 -23.29 -9.29
N GLY A 7 34.38 -23.73 -9.63
CA GLY A 7 34.12 -25.02 -10.26
C GLY A 7 33.10 -24.86 -11.39
N LYS A 8 33.56 -25.03 -12.62
CA LYS A 8 32.89 -24.80 -13.91
C LYS A 8 32.96 -26.10 -14.71
N GLU A 9 31.84 -26.59 -15.24
CA GLU A 9 31.75 -27.66 -16.25
C GLU A 9 30.32 -27.67 -16.82
N GLN A 10 30.00 -27.96 -18.09
CA GLN A 10 30.67 -27.94 -19.38
C GLN A 10 29.53 -28.06 -20.42
N LEU A 11 29.64 -27.37 -21.57
CA LEU A 11 28.71 -27.47 -22.70
C LEU A 11 29.18 -28.57 -23.67
N SER A 12 28.23 -29.28 -24.27
CA SER A 12 28.45 -30.00 -25.55
C SER A 12 27.25 -29.80 -26.47
N GLU A 13 27.53 -29.27 -27.66
CA GLU A 13 26.63 -29.04 -28.79
C GLU A 13 26.41 -30.33 -29.58
N THR A 14 25.22 -30.52 -30.17
CA THR A 14 25.10 -31.06 -31.53
C THR A 14 23.80 -30.57 -32.19
N GLU A 15 23.94 -30.03 -33.41
CA GLU A 15 22.88 -29.62 -34.33
C GLU A 15 22.17 -30.82 -34.99
N GLY A 16 20.94 -30.61 -35.48
CA GLY A 16 20.24 -31.56 -36.35
C GLY A 16 18.83 -31.10 -36.76
N SER A 17 18.73 -30.60 -37.98
CA SER A 17 17.55 -30.15 -38.74
C SER A 17 16.50 -31.24 -39.03
N GLY A 18 15.22 -30.86 -39.20
CA GLY A 18 14.22 -31.67 -39.91
C GLY A 18 12.77 -31.20 -39.68
N GLU A 19 12.07 -30.89 -40.76
CA GLU A 19 10.69 -30.41 -40.86
C GLU A 19 9.63 -31.53 -40.69
N ASP A 20 8.37 -31.11 -40.63
CA ASP A 20 7.11 -31.83 -40.95
C ASP A 20 6.17 -32.33 -39.80
N GLU A 21 5.02 -31.66 -39.72
CA GLU A 21 3.69 -32.12 -39.23
C GLU A 21 3.09 -33.20 -40.18
N PRO A 22 1.85 -33.71 -39.97
CA PRO A 22 1.22 -34.34 -38.79
C PRO A 22 0.70 -35.76 -39.12
N GLY A 23 0.39 -36.59 -38.11
CA GLY A 23 -0.17 -37.92 -38.37
C GLY A 23 -0.86 -38.58 -37.18
N SER A 24 -2.19 -38.66 -37.26
CA SER A 24 -3.07 -39.54 -36.49
C SER A 24 -2.83 -41.01 -36.86
N ASP A 25 -2.69 -41.93 -35.89
CA ASP A 25 -3.55 -43.12 -35.77
C ASP A 25 -3.26 -43.94 -34.49
N HIS A 26 -4.29 -44.68 -34.08
CA HIS A 26 -4.44 -45.54 -32.93
C HIS A 26 -3.38 -46.64 -32.76
N GLY A 27 -2.97 -46.84 -31.51
CA GLY A 27 -2.19 -48.01 -31.06
C GLY A 27 -2.67 -48.46 -29.68
N GLU A 28 -3.60 -49.40 -29.68
CA GLU A 28 -4.10 -50.12 -28.50
C GLU A 28 -2.94 -50.86 -27.81
N THR A 29 -2.70 -50.62 -26.52
CA THR A 29 -1.84 -51.50 -25.71
C THR A 29 -2.47 -51.77 -24.36
N THR A 30 -2.80 -53.04 -24.21
CA THR A 30 -3.41 -53.71 -23.06
C THR A 30 -2.64 -53.40 -21.76
N GLN A 31 -3.31 -52.82 -20.76
CA GLN A 31 -2.82 -52.82 -19.38
C GLN A 31 -3.67 -53.71 -18.49
N LYS A 32 -2.95 -54.61 -17.81
CA LYS A 32 -3.38 -55.62 -16.86
C LYS A 32 -4.28 -55.04 -15.76
N LYS A 33 -5.40 -55.73 -15.51
CA LYS A 33 -6.19 -55.59 -14.28
C LYS A 33 -5.32 -55.92 -13.06
N VAL A 34 -5.02 -54.90 -12.27
CA VAL A 34 -4.65 -55.03 -10.85
C VAL A 34 -5.78 -54.38 -10.06
N GLY A 35 -6.38 -55.14 -9.16
CA GLY A 35 -7.55 -54.73 -8.38
C GLY A 35 -7.27 -53.48 -7.53
N GLY A 36 -7.85 -52.36 -7.93
CA GLY A 36 -8.01 -51.16 -7.12
C GLY A 36 -9.47 -50.99 -6.71
N ARG A 37 -9.72 -50.62 -5.46
CA ARG A 37 -11.07 -50.23 -4.99
C ARG A 37 -11.70 -49.22 -5.95
N PRO A 38 -13.02 -49.25 -6.19
CA PRO A 38 -13.67 -48.25 -7.03
C PRO A 38 -13.41 -46.87 -6.45
N CYS A 39 -12.66 -46.03 -7.16
CA CYS A 39 -12.53 -44.62 -6.81
C CYS A 39 -13.90 -43.99 -7.09
N ALA A 40 -14.64 -43.63 -6.05
CA ALA A 40 -15.90 -42.93 -6.21
C ALA A 40 -15.67 -41.66 -7.04
N LYS A 41 -16.42 -41.48 -8.14
CA LYS A 41 -16.34 -40.26 -8.97
C LYS A 41 -16.66 -39.06 -8.05
N LYS A 42 -15.73 -38.13 -7.91
CA LYS A 42 -15.92 -36.93 -7.11
C LYS A 42 -16.87 -35.98 -7.85
N LEU A 43 -17.99 -35.64 -7.22
CA LEU A 43 -19.01 -34.77 -7.82
C LEU A 43 -18.60 -33.29 -7.78
N PHE A 44 -17.89 -32.91 -6.73
CA PHE A 44 -17.39 -31.58 -6.49
C PHE A 44 -16.07 -31.63 -5.71
N THR A 45 -15.35 -30.52 -5.71
CA THR A 45 -14.17 -30.29 -4.90
C THR A 45 -14.39 -29.12 -3.96
N PHE A 46 -13.73 -29.16 -2.81
CA PHE A 46 -13.64 -28.01 -1.91
C PHE A 46 -12.27 -27.37 -2.06
N SER A 47 -12.24 -26.06 -2.19
CA SER A 47 -11.02 -25.27 -2.10
C SER A 47 -11.19 -24.18 -1.04
N LEU A 48 -10.12 -23.93 -0.28
CA LEU A 48 -10.03 -22.67 0.44
C LEU A 48 -9.79 -21.58 -0.60
N VAL A 49 -10.54 -20.49 -0.51
CA VAL A 49 -10.43 -19.35 -1.41
C VAL A 49 -10.27 -18.06 -0.60
N ASN A 50 -9.81 -17.01 -1.26
CA ASN A 50 -9.78 -15.69 -0.63
C ASN A 50 -11.22 -15.20 -0.31
N SER A 51 -11.34 -14.09 0.41
CA SER A 51 -12.65 -13.55 0.82
C SER A 51 -13.56 -13.10 -0.32
N TYR A 52 -13.06 -13.12 -1.56
CA TYR A 52 -13.78 -12.77 -2.79
C TYR A 52 -14.11 -13.99 -3.65
N GLY A 53 -13.66 -15.20 -3.29
CA GLY A 53 -13.85 -16.41 -4.08
C GLY A 53 -13.07 -16.45 -5.40
N THR A 54 -12.10 -15.55 -5.60
CA THR A 54 -11.45 -15.35 -6.91
C THR A 54 -10.10 -16.03 -7.07
N ALA A 55 -9.55 -16.60 -5.99
CA ALA A 55 -8.26 -17.27 -6.03
C ALA A 55 -8.27 -18.51 -5.12
N ASP A 56 -7.90 -19.64 -5.69
CA ASP A 56 -7.66 -20.89 -4.96
C ASP A 56 -6.44 -20.75 -4.05
N ILE A 57 -6.66 -20.96 -2.76
CA ILE A 57 -5.62 -20.96 -1.72
C ILE A 57 -5.04 -22.36 -1.59
N ASN A 58 -5.89 -23.39 -1.51
CA ASN A 58 -5.51 -24.80 -1.42
C ASN A 58 -6.69 -25.70 -1.76
N SER A 59 -6.46 -26.78 -2.52
CA SER A 59 -7.41 -27.88 -2.63
C SER A 59 -7.46 -28.60 -1.28
N LEU A 60 -8.66 -28.77 -0.73
CA LEU A 60 -8.84 -29.53 0.49
C LEU A 60 -8.86 -31.02 0.17
N ALA A 61 -8.06 -31.80 0.90
CA ALA A 61 -8.14 -33.24 0.85
C ALA A 61 -9.41 -33.70 1.57
N THR A 62 -10.22 -34.53 0.91
CA THR A 62 -11.39 -35.19 1.50
C THR A 62 -10.96 -36.44 2.27
N ASP A 63 -9.98 -36.30 3.17
CA ASP A 63 -9.38 -37.40 3.93
C ASP A 63 -10.10 -37.67 5.28
N GLY A 64 -11.24 -36.99 5.50
CA GLY A 64 -12.04 -37.12 6.72
C GLY A 64 -11.48 -36.35 7.92
N LYS A 65 -10.40 -35.58 7.77
CA LYS A 65 -9.90 -34.73 8.86
C LYS A 65 -10.81 -33.53 9.08
N LEU A 66 -10.96 -33.16 10.36
CA LEU A 66 -11.75 -32.00 10.75
C LEU A 66 -11.09 -30.70 10.25
N LEU A 67 -11.79 -29.97 9.39
CA LEU A 67 -11.35 -28.67 8.90
C LEU A 67 -11.60 -27.60 9.96
N LYS A 68 -10.53 -26.96 10.46
CA LYS A 68 -10.62 -25.82 11.38
C LYS A 68 -10.71 -24.52 10.58
N LEU A 69 -11.87 -23.87 10.63
CA LEU A 69 -12.12 -22.58 10.01
C LEU A 69 -11.98 -21.44 11.03
N ASN A 70 -11.57 -20.27 10.56
CA ASN A 70 -11.59 -19.03 11.34
C ASN A 70 -12.49 -17.99 10.65
N SER A 71 -12.65 -16.82 11.27
CA SER A 71 -13.53 -15.74 10.77
C SER A 71 -13.11 -15.15 9.42
N ARG A 72 -11.95 -15.52 8.88
CA ARG A 72 -11.43 -15.11 7.56
C ARG A 72 -11.36 -16.26 6.57
N SER A 73 -11.77 -17.47 6.94
CA SER A 73 -11.79 -18.61 6.03
C SER A 73 -12.96 -18.46 5.06
N THR A 74 -12.68 -18.54 3.77
CA THR A 74 -13.69 -18.65 2.72
C THR A 74 -13.47 -19.96 1.97
N LEU A 75 -14.57 -20.65 1.68
CA LEU A 75 -14.58 -21.98 1.08
C LEU A 75 -15.36 -21.89 -0.21
N ALA A 76 -14.80 -22.39 -1.30
CA ALA A 76 -15.50 -22.60 -2.56
C ALA A 76 -15.84 -24.09 -2.73
N ILE A 77 -16.92 -24.32 -3.47
CA ILE A 77 -17.36 -25.65 -3.89
C ILE A 77 -17.44 -25.59 -5.41
N ASP A 78 -16.57 -26.35 -6.06
CA ASP A 78 -16.51 -26.40 -7.52
C ASP A 78 -17.05 -27.73 -8.00
N TRP A 79 -18.08 -27.66 -8.84
CA TRP A 79 -18.66 -28.85 -9.46
C TRP A 79 -17.85 -29.24 -10.68
N ASP A 80 -17.62 -30.55 -10.82
CA ASP A 80 -17.12 -31.09 -12.07
C ASP A 80 -18.11 -30.80 -13.21
N SER A 81 -17.60 -30.42 -14.39
CA SER A 81 -18.43 -29.90 -15.49
C SER A 81 -19.43 -30.95 -16.02
N GLU A 82 -19.00 -32.21 -16.14
CA GLU A 82 -19.89 -33.30 -16.56
C GLU A 82 -20.95 -33.57 -15.49
N THR A 83 -20.52 -33.58 -14.23
CA THR A 83 -21.40 -33.83 -13.09
C THR A 83 -22.45 -32.73 -12.94
N ARG A 84 -22.06 -31.46 -13.10
CA ARG A 84 -22.98 -30.32 -13.07
C ARG A 84 -24.05 -30.49 -14.15
N SER A 85 -23.66 -30.81 -15.38
CA SER A 85 -24.63 -30.98 -16.47
C SER A 85 -25.62 -32.13 -16.25
N LEU A 86 -25.24 -33.16 -15.51
CA LEU A 86 -26.06 -34.36 -15.29
C LEU A 86 -26.94 -34.27 -14.05
N TYR A 87 -26.47 -33.57 -13.00
CA TYR A 87 -27.06 -33.67 -11.66
C TYR A 87 -27.36 -32.33 -10.99
N TYR A 88 -26.86 -31.20 -11.50
CA TYR A 88 -27.09 -29.90 -10.87
C TYR A 88 -28.44 -29.32 -11.33
N ASP A 89 -29.38 -29.23 -10.40
CA ASP A 89 -30.66 -28.56 -10.60
C ASP A 89 -30.56 -27.12 -10.06
N GLU A 90 -30.67 -26.15 -10.96
CA GLU A 90 -30.59 -24.73 -10.62
C GLU A 90 -31.79 -24.30 -9.75
N GLN A 91 -32.98 -24.82 -10.01
CA GLN A 91 -34.19 -24.47 -9.28
C GLN A 91 -34.17 -25.01 -7.85
N GLU A 92 -33.69 -26.25 -7.66
CA GLU A 92 -33.49 -26.78 -6.30
C GLU A 92 -32.32 -26.11 -5.56
N SER A 93 -31.28 -25.64 -6.27
CA SER A 93 -30.15 -24.96 -5.63
C SER A 93 -30.54 -23.65 -4.94
N GLU A 94 -31.63 -23.02 -5.38
CA GLU A 94 -32.21 -21.83 -4.75
C GLU A 94 -33.11 -22.15 -3.55
N ALA A 95 -33.52 -23.43 -3.40
CA ALA A 95 -34.32 -23.89 -2.28
C ALA A 95 -33.44 -24.24 -1.06
N TYR A 96 -33.03 -23.20 -0.31
CA TYR A 96 -32.24 -23.37 0.92
C TYR A 96 -32.87 -22.70 2.14
N GLU A 97 -32.70 -23.31 3.30
CA GLU A 97 -33.04 -22.70 4.59
C GLU A 97 -31.87 -21.84 5.10
N LYS A 98 -32.12 -20.54 5.27
CA LYS A 98 -31.12 -19.63 5.86
C LYS A 98 -30.94 -19.93 7.33
N HIS A 99 -29.75 -20.39 7.71
CA HIS A 99 -29.39 -20.53 9.12
C HIS A 99 -29.44 -19.18 9.86
N VAL A 100 -29.83 -19.17 11.13
CA VAL A 100 -29.99 -17.96 11.95
C VAL A 100 -28.74 -17.08 12.03
N SER A 101 -27.55 -17.65 11.87
CA SER A 101 -26.28 -16.90 11.81
C SER A 101 -26.19 -15.94 10.62
N MET A 102 -26.96 -16.20 9.55
CA MET A 102 -27.03 -15.34 8.36
C MET A 102 -27.94 -14.11 8.56
N LEU A 103 -28.73 -14.08 9.64
CA LEU A 103 -29.61 -12.96 9.99
C LEU A 103 -28.88 -11.84 10.75
N GLN A 104 -27.61 -12.05 11.12
CA GLN A 104 -26.79 -10.98 11.68
C GLN A 104 -26.65 -9.87 10.63
N PRO A 105 -26.79 -8.57 11.00
CA PRO A 105 -26.55 -7.48 10.07
C PRO A 105 -25.13 -7.64 9.56
N GLN A 106 -24.96 -8.12 8.32
CA GLN A 106 -23.67 -8.04 7.67
C GLN A 106 -23.36 -6.56 7.63
N LYS A 107 -22.35 -6.12 8.41
CA LYS A 107 -21.83 -4.75 8.33
C LYS A 107 -21.60 -4.52 6.86
N LYS A 108 -22.43 -3.67 6.22
CA LYS A 108 -22.30 -3.35 4.80
C LYS A 108 -20.83 -2.98 4.62
N LYS A 109 -20.07 -3.82 3.91
CA LYS A 109 -18.66 -3.54 3.62
C LYS A 109 -18.68 -2.16 2.96
N LYS A 110 -18.06 -1.16 3.60
CA LYS A 110 -17.90 0.16 2.99
C LYS A 110 -17.23 -0.06 1.63
N THR A 111 -17.94 0.27 0.55
CA THR A 111 -17.49 0.03 -0.83
C THR A 111 -16.34 0.96 -1.20
N ALA A 112 -16.25 2.11 -0.53
CA ALA A 112 -15.18 3.08 -0.65
C ALA A 112 -14.80 3.66 0.73
N MET A 113 -13.56 4.14 0.84
CA MET A 113 -13.05 4.87 2.01
C MET A 113 -12.27 6.10 1.55
N ALA A 114 -12.23 7.16 2.35
CA ALA A 114 -11.50 8.36 1.95
C ALA A 114 -10.02 8.27 2.36
N LEU A 115 -9.12 8.90 1.58
CA LEU A 115 -7.68 8.94 1.90
C LEU A 115 -7.43 9.56 3.28
N ARG A 116 -8.24 10.56 3.67
CA ARG A 116 -8.22 11.14 5.03
C ARG A 116 -8.37 10.07 6.11
N ASP A 117 -9.26 9.09 5.92
CA ASP A 117 -9.53 8.04 6.90
C ASP A 117 -8.29 7.12 7.03
N CYS A 118 -7.56 6.91 5.93
CA CYS A 118 -6.30 6.17 5.95
C CYS A 118 -5.19 6.92 6.72
N ILE A 119 -5.12 8.24 6.57
CA ILE A 119 -4.14 9.09 7.27
C ILE A 119 -4.47 9.18 8.77
N GLU A 120 -5.74 9.35 9.12
CA GLU A 120 -6.22 9.28 10.51
C GLU A 120 -5.88 7.93 11.14
N LEU A 121 -6.13 6.82 10.44
CA LEU A 121 -5.78 5.49 10.92
C LEU A 121 -4.26 5.34 11.13
N PHE A 122 -3.45 5.87 10.22
CA PHE A 122 -1.98 5.83 10.32
C PHE A 122 -1.45 6.61 11.54
N THR A 123 -2.13 7.68 11.95
CA THR A 123 -1.73 8.53 13.08
C THR A 123 -2.41 8.15 14.40
N THR A 124 -3.29 7.15 14.38
CA THR A 124 -3.96 6.66 15.59
C THR A 124 -2.99 5.87 16.47
N MET A 125 -3.15 5.99 17.79
CA MET A 125 -2.38 5.18 18.74
C MET A 125 -2.74 3.70 18.61
N GLU A 126 -1.74 2.83 18.48
CA GLU A 126 -1.88 1.38 18.44
C GLU A 126 -1.08 0.71 19.57
N THR A 127 -1.51 -0.47 19.99
CA THR A 127 -0.74 -1.33 20.90
C THR A 127 0.10 -2.27 20.06
N LEU A 128 1.40 -2.35 20.34
CA LEU A 128 2.30 -3.29 19.65
C LEU A 128 1.84 -4.73 19.83
N GLY A 129 2.16 -5.60 18.87
CA GLY A 129 1.87 -7.02 18.97
C GLY A 129 2.83 -7.74 19.91
N GLU A 130 2.51 -9.00 20.20
CA GLU A 130 3.35 -9.87 21.05
C GLU A 130 4.68 -10.23 20.37
N GLN A 131 4.74 -10.18 19.03
CA GLN A 131 5.89 -10.57 18.22
C GLN A 131 6.79 -9.39 17.84
N ASP A 132 6.39 -8.16 18.15
CA ASP A 132 7.11 -6.91 17.89
C ASP A 132 7.13 -5.97 19.12
N PRO A 133 7.47 -6.45 20.32
CA PRO A 133 7.47 -5.63 21.53
C PRO A 133 8.60 -4.59 21.53
N TRP A 134 8.37 -3.48 22.22
CA TRP A 134 9.36 -2.42 22.38
C TRP A 134 10.28 -2.71 23.58
N TYR A 135 11.58 -2.54 23.41
CA TYR A 135 12.53 -2.66 24.52
C TYR A 135 12.52 -1.40 25.38
N CYS A 136 12.03 -1.51 26.62
CA CYS A 136 11.98 -0.40 27.55
C CYS A 136 13.34 -0.17 28.23
N PRO A 137 14.00 0.99 28.04
CA PRO A 137 15.31 1.26 28.64
C PRO A 137 15.25 1.42 30.17
N ASN A 138 14.08 1.67 30.74
CA ASN A 138 13.88 1.80 32.19
C ASN A 138 13.61 0.43 32.85
N CYS A 139 12.72 -0.37 32.26
CA CYS A 139 12.41 -1.71 32.78
C CYS A 139 13.48 -2.76 32.43
N LYS A 140 14.37 -2.45 31.46
CA LYS A 140 15.38 -3.36 30.89
C LYS A 140 14.78 -4.65 30.34
N LYS A 141 13.56 -4.59 29.78
CA LYS A 141 12.86 -5.73 29.19
C LYS A 141 11.94 -5.30 28.04
N HIS A 142 11.58 -6.27 27.19
CA HIS A 142 10.59 -6.10 26.13
C HIS A 142 9.18 -5.96 26.73
N GLN A 143 8.46 -4.93 26.29
CA GLN A 143 7.15 -4.55 26.75
C GLN A 143 6.22 -4.34 25.56
N GLN A 144 4.97 -4.75 25.71
CA GLN A 144 3.92 -4.46 24.75
C GLN A 144 3.44 -3.01 24.96
N ALA A 145 4.20 -2.07 24.40
CA ALA A 145 3.96 -0.65 24.54
C ALA A 145 2.85 -0.15 23.58
N THR A 146 2.34 1.04 23.86
CA THR A 146 1.56 1.79 22.88
C THR A 146 2.51 2.61 22.00
N LYS A 147 2.15 2.75 20.72
CA LYS A 147 2.89 3.47 19.69
C LYS A 147 1.94 4.39 18.94
N LYS A 148 2.40 5.60 18.62
CA LYS A 148 1.66 6.58 17.83
C LYS A 148 2.62 7.24 16.85
N PHE A 149 2.16 7.50 15.64
CA PHE A 149 2.86 8.32 14.66
C PHE A 149 2.21 9.69 14.55
N ASP A 150 3.04 10.72 14.44
CA ASP A 150 2.64 12.09 14.16
C ASP A 150 3.43 12.62 12.97
N LEU A 151 2.80 13.45 12.14
CA LEU A 151 3.47 14.11 11.03
C LEU A 151 4.00 15.47 11.50
N TRP A 152 5.32 15.66 11.47
CA TRP A 152 5.93 16.92 11.90
C TRP A 152 6.12 17.91 10.74
N SER A 153 6.62 17.43 9.60
CA SER A 153 6.87 18.25 8.40
C SER A 153 6.74 17.39 7.15
N LEU A 154 6.23 17.96 6.05
CA LEU A 154 5.95 17.21 4.83
C LEU A 154 6.81 17.67 3.64
N PRO A 155 7.24 16.72 2.77
CA PRO A 155 8.14 17.01 1.65
C PRO A 155 7.43 17.76 0.50
N LYS A 156 8.20 18.37 -0.41
CA LYS A 156 7.66 18.99 -1.64
C LYS A 156 6.97 17.97 -2.55
N ILE A 157 7.50 16.75 -2.62
CA ILE A 157 6.86 15.62 -3.29
C ILE A 157 6.47 14.60 -2.21
N LEU A 158 5.17 14.47 -1.96
CA LEU A 158 4.61 13.52 -1.01
C LEU A 158 4.24 12.23 -1.76
N VAL A 159 4.89 11.12 -1.40
CA VAL A 159 4.59 9.79 -1.92
C VAL A 159 3.73 9.06 -0.91
N VAL A 160 2.52 8.68 -1.29
CA VAL A 160 1.57 7.97 -0.43
C VAL A 160 1.37 6.56 -0.95
N HIS A 161 1.75 5.57 -0.15
CA HIS A 161 1.56 4.17 -0.46
C HIS A 161 0.29 3.62 0.20
N LEU A 162 -0.64 3.12 -0.61
CA LEU A 162 -1.80 2.40 -0.11
C LEU A 162 -1.40 0.94 0.13
N LYS A 163 -1.25 0.55 1.41
CA LYS A 163 -0.83 -0.80 1.83
C LYS A 163 -1.91 -1.85 1.56
N ARG A 164 -2.13 -2.18 0.28
CA ARG A 164 -3.17 -3.12 -0.18
C ARG A 164 -2.79 -4.58 0.01
N PHE A 165 -1.51 -4.91 -0.05
CA PHE A 165 -1.04 -6.29 0.05
C PHE A 165 -0.87 -6.71 1.50
N SER A 166 -1.43 -7.89 1.80
CA SER A 166 -1.29 -8.55 3.10
C SER A 166 -0.67 -9.92 2.90
N TYR A 167 0.38 -10.18 3.67
CA TYR A 167 1.12 -11.44 3.67
C TYR A 167 0.82 -12.20 4.96
N SER A 168 0.39 -13.44 4.81
CA SER A 168 0.41 -14.45 5.86
C SER A 168 1.15 -15.68 5.34
N ARG A 169 1.55 -16.56 6.27
CA ARG A 169 2.23 -17.82 5.96
C ARG A 169 1.44 -18.68 4.95
N TYR A 170 0.12 -18.58 4.93
CA TYR A 170 -0.75 -19.41 4.09
C TYR A 170 -1.65 -18.64 3.12
N TRP A 171 -1.71 -17.31 3.19
CA TRP A 171 -2.54 -16.51 2.29
C TRP A 171 -1.85 -15.22 1.90
N ARG A 172 -2.11 -14.84 0.66
CA ARG A 172 -1.67 -13.64 0.00
C ARG A 172 -2.94 -12.91 -0.41
N ASP A 173 -3.19 -11.74 0.15
CA ASP A 173 -4.44 -11.01 -0.09
C ASP A 173 -4.16 -9.60 -0.60
N LYS A 174 -5.08 -9.08 -1.41
CA LYS A 174 -5.05 -7.73 -1.93
C LYS A 174 -6.36 -7.05 -1.59
N LEU A 175 -6.26 -5.94 -0.86
CA LEU A 175 -7.41 -5.08 -0.56
C LEU A 175 -7.84 -4.31 -1.81
N ASP A 176 -9.02 -4.66 -2.30
CA ASP A 176 -9.65 -4.08 -3.50
C ASP A 176 -10.60 -2.90 -3.19
N THR A 177 -10.60 -2.42 -1.95
CA THR A 177 -11.38 -1.25 -1.50
C THR A 177 -11.03 -0.02 -2.33
N VAL A 178 -12.03 0.71 -2.84
CA VAL A 178 -11.81 2.01 -3.48
C VAL A 178 -11.35 2.99 -2.41
N VAL A 179 -10.23 3.68 -2.65
CA VAL A 179 -9.78 4.77 -1.81
C VAL A 179 -10.02 6.06 -2.58
N GLU A 180 -10.92 6.90 -2.09
CA GLU A 180 -11.22 8.21 -2.65
C GLU A 180 -10.10 9.18 -2.26
N PHE A 181 -9.38 9.72 -3.25
CA PHE A 181 -8.31 10.69 -3.04
C PHE A 181 -8.48 11.89 -3.97
N PRO A 182 -8.23 13.12 -3.48
CA PRO A 182 -8.44 14.31 -4.29
C PRO A 182 -7.33 14.49 -5.34
N VAL A 183 -7.71 14.60 -6.62
CA VAL A 183 -6.74 14.90 -7.69
C VAL A 183 -6.10 16.30 -7.49
N ARG A 184 -6.81 17.21 -6.81
CA ARG A 184 -6.37 18.59 -6.56
C ARG A 184 -6.72 19.02 -5.14
N GLY A 185 -5.86 19.83 -4.53
CA GLY A 185 -6.12 20.49 -3.26
C GLY A 185 -6.21 19.55 -2.06
N LEU A 186 -5.40 18.49 -2.01
CA LEU A 186 -5.24 17.68 -0.80
C LEU A 186 -4.67 18.55 0.31
N ASN A 187 -5.48 18.87 1.31
CA ASN A 187 -5.02 19.61 2.49
C ASN A 187 -4.48 18.61 3.53
N MET A 188 -3.17 18.65 3.76
CA MET A 188 -2.50 17.83 4.77
C MET A 188 -2.25 18.57 6.09
N SER A 189 -2.58 19.87 6.15
CA SER A 189 -2.27 20.71 7.32
C SER A 189 -2.94 20.22 8.60
N GLU A 190 -4.13 19.61 8.49
CA GLU A 190 -4.87 19.06 9.64
C GLU A 190 -4.17 17.86 10.31
N PHE A 191 -3.26 17.19 9.60
CA PHE A 191 -2.55 16.01 10.10
C PHE A 191 -1.15 16.33 10.62
N VAL A 192 -0.70 17.58 10.49
CA VAL A 192 0.63 18.02 10.94
C VAL A 192 0.53 18.59 12.35
N CYS A 193 1.36 18.09 13.27
CA CYS A 193 1.30 18.47 14.68
C CYS A 193 2.02 19.79 15.03
N ASP A 194 2.85 20.32 14.13
CA ASP A 194 3.46 21.64 14.27
C ASP A 194 2.45 22.75 13.90
N LEU A 195 1.93 23.42 14.93
CA LEU A 195 0.96 24.51 14.79
C LEU A 195 1.54 25.76 14.11
N SER A 196 2.86 25.88 14.02
CA SER A 196 3.54 26.99 13.35
C SER A 196 3.84 26.72 11.87
N ALA A 197 3.55 25.51 11.40
CA ALA A 197 3.85 25.11 10.03
C ALA A 197 2.98 25.84 9.01
N ARG A 198 3.55 26.04 7.81
CA ARG A 198 2.82 26.61 6.67
C ARG A 198 1.73 25.64 6.18
N PRO A 199 0.68 26.13 5.50
CA PRO A 199 -0.32 25.26 4.89
C PRO A 199 0.30 24.25 3.93
N TYR A 200 -0.13 23.00 4.05
CA TYR A 200 0.33 21.87 3.25
C TYR A 200 -0.76 21.46 2.26
N VAL A 201 -0.86 22.18 1.14
CA VAL A 201 -1.81 21.86 0.06
C VAL A 201 -1.08 21.18 -1.10
N TYR A 202 -1.60 20.06 -1.58
CA TYR A 202 -0.98 19.28 -2.65
C TYR A 202 -1.93 19.02 -3.83
N ASP A 203 -1.35 18.90 -5.03
CA ASP A 203 -2.03 18.39 -6.21
C ASP A 203 -1.38 17.08 -6.68
N LEU A 204 -2.21 16.16 -7.15
CA LEU A 204 -1.75 14.87 -7.66
C LEU A 204 -1.03 15.07 -8.99
N ILE A 205 0.12 14.40 -9.14
CA ILE A 205 0.95 14.46 -10.35
C ILE A 205 1.12 13.10 -11.02
N ALA A 206 1.02 12.01 -10.27
CA ALA A 206 1.05 10.65 -10.81
C ALA A 206 0.37 9.64 -9.89
N VAL A 207 -0.05 8.52 -10.47
CA VAL A 207 -0.56 7.34 -9.77
C VAL A 207 0.09 6.11 -10.39
N SER A 208 0.68 5.26 -9.55
CA SER A 208 0.99 3.88 -9.93
C SER A 208 -0.23 3.01 -9.63
N ASN A 209 -0.74 2.34 -10.67
CA ASN A 209 -1.88 1.43 -10.60
C ASN A 209 -1.38 -0.02 -10.54
N HIS A 210 -2.15 -0.88 -9.89
CA HIS A 210 -1.92 -2.32 -9.90
C HIS A 210 -3.20 -3.11 -10.17
N TYR A 211 -3.18 -3.92 -11.22
CA TYR A 211 -4.25 -4.83 -11.61
C TYR A 211 -3.85 -6.28 -11.32
N GLY A 212 -4.84 -7.14 -11.08
CA GLY A 212 -4.58 -8.54 -10.72
C GLY A 212 -4.20 -8.75 -9.25
N ALA A 213 -3.82 -10.00 -8.98
CA ALA A 213 -3.53 -10.52 -7.64
C ALA A 213 -2.02 -10.43 -7.33
N MET A 214 -1.60 -10.96 -6.18
CA MET A 214 -0.22 -10.81 -5.69
C MET A 214 0.79 -11.76 -6.37
N GLY A 215 0.32 -12.78 -7.10
CA GLY A 215 1.17 -13.74 -7.82
C GLY A 215 1.39 -13.40 -9.30
N VAL A 216 0.37 -12.81 -9.93
CA VAL A 216 0.39 -12.30 -11.31
C VAL A 216 -0.38 -10.98 -11.28
N GLY A 217 0.27 -9.91 -11.69
CA GLY A 217 -0.30 -8.57 -11.68
C GLY A 217 0.37 -7.68 -12.73
N HIS A 218 -0.32 -6.60 -13.07
CA HIS A 218 0.12 -5.65 -14.08
C HIS A 218 0.16 -4.24 -13.50
N TYR A 219 1.24 -3.52 -13.74
CA TYR A 219 1.41 -2.15 -13.28
C TYR A 219 1.30 -1.19 -14.44
N THR A 220 0.51 -0.14 -14.24
CA THR A 220 0.41 0.98 -15.19
C THR A 220 0.50 2.29 -14.44
N ALA A 221 0.56 3.41 -15.14
CA ALA A 221 0.61 4.71 -14.50
C ALA A 221 -0.32 5.73 -15.14
N TYR A 222 -0.95 6.54 -14.30
CA TYR A 222 -1.42 7.85 -14.73
C TYR A 222 -0.36 8.88 -14.38
N ALA A 223 -0.01 9.78 -15.29
CA ALA A 223 0.84 10.91 -14.96
C ALA A 223 0.41 12.18 -15.68
N LYS A 224 0.55 13.31 -15.00
CA LYS A 224 0.27 14.64 -15.55
C LYS A 224 1.53 15.17 -16.21
N ASN A 225 1.46 15.44 -17.51
CA ASN A 225 2.56 16.04 -18.23
C ASN A 225 2.75 17.49 -17.78
N LYS A 226 3.91 17.80 -17.21
CA LYS A 226 4.23 19.13 -16.65
C LYS A 226 4.24 20.27 -17.70
N LEU A 227 4.46 19.96 -18.98
CA LEU A 227 4.60 20.97 -20.04
C LEU A 227 3.25 21.43 -20.56
N ASN A 228 2.27 20.52 -20.67
CA ASN A 228 0.96 20.82 -21.24
C ASN A 228 -0.21 20.70 -20.23
N GLY A 229 0.06 20.23 -19.02
CA GLY A 229 -0.93 20.08 -17.94
C GLY A 229 -1.96 18.97 -18.14
N LYS A 230 -1.81 18.12 -19.17
CA LYS A 230 -2.75 17.03 -19.50
C LYS A 230 -2.34 15.72 -18.84
N TRP A 231 -3.33 14.88 -18.54
CA TRP A 231 -3.12 13.54 -18.01
C TRP A 231 -2.92 12.53 -19.14
N TYR A 232 -2.04 11.58 -18.90
CA TYR A 232 -1.77 10.47 -19.79
C TYR A 232 -1.78 9.16 -19.00
N TYR A 233 -2.24 8.09 -19.65
CA TYR A 233 -2.14 6.72 -19.20
C TYR A 233 -0.97 6.04 -19.88
N PHE A 234 -0.09 5.43 -19.09
CA PHE A 234 1.12 4.74 -19.51
C PHE A 234 0.95 3.26 -19.18
N ASP A 235 0.91 2.44 -20.22
CA ASP A 235 0.76 0.99 -20.16
C ASP A 235 1.88 0.36 -20.97
N ASP A 236 3.00 0.07 -20.30
CA ASP A 236 4.27 -0.33 -20.89
C ASP A 236 4.72 0.60 -22.03
N SER A 237 4.71 0.13 -23.27
CA SER A 237 5.09 0.88 -24.47
C SER A 237 3.96 1.78 -25.01
N ASN A 238 2.75 1.67 -24.49
CA ASN A 238 1.58 2.40 -24.95
C ASN A 238 1.31 3.64 -24.08
N VAL A 239 1.13 4.78 -24.74
CA VAL A 239 0.78 6.04 -24.08
C VAL A 239 -0.47 6.62 -24.72
N SER A 240 -1.50 6.88 -23.90
CA SER A 240 -2.76 7.45 -24.35
C SER A 240 -3.17 8.64 -23.49
N LEU A 241 -3.99 9.53 -24.04
CA LEU A 241 -4.56 10.66 -23.30
C LEU A 241 -5.59 10.14 -22.28
N ALA A 242 -5.62 10.73 -21.09
CA ALA A 242 -6.56 10.38 -20.03
C ALA A 242 -7.27 11.62 -19.46
N SER A 243 -8.44 11.41 -18.87
CA SER A 243 -9.21 12.43 -18.15
C SER A 243 -9.16 12.21 -16.62
N GLU A 244 -9.41 13.28 -15.84
CA GLU A 244 -9.29 13.22 -14.37
C GLU A 244 -10.29 12.23 -13.72
N ASP A 245 -11.45 11.99 -14.34
CA ASP A 245 -12.47 11.03 -13.88
C ASP A 245 -12.01 9.56 -13.95
N GLN A 246 -10.95 9.26 -14.71
CA GLN A 246 -10.43 7.90 -14.87
C GLN A 246 -9.36 7.52 -13.82
N ILE A 247 -8.90 8.50 -13.03
CA ILE A 247 -7.72 8.36 -12.16
C ILE A 247 -8.10 7.65 -10.84
N VAL A 248 -9.23 8.01 -10.24
CA VAL A 248 -9.64 7.50 -8.93
C VAL A 248 -10.33 6.15 -9.10
N THR A 249 -9.56 5.08 -8.89
CA THR A 249 -10.06 3.70 -9.03
C THR A 249 -9.49 2.81 -7.94
N LYS A 250 -10.06 1.60 -7.76
CA LYS A 250 -9.49 0.58 -6.87
C LYS A 250 -8.07 0.12 -7.26
N ALA A 251 -7.64 0.39 -8.50
CA ALA A 251 -6.31 0.02 -8.97
C ALA A 251 -5.21 0.91 -8.40
N ALA A 252 -5.52 2.13 -7.95
CA ALA A 252 -4.54 3.07 -7.42
C ALA A 252 -3.78 2.45 -6.23
N TYR A 253 -2.45 2.44 -6.30
CA TYR A 253 -1.57 1.77 -5.35
C TYR A 253 -0.55 2.72 -4.71
N VAL A 254 0.12 3.55 -5.51
CA VAL A 254 1.01 4.62 -5.02
C VAL A 254 0.59 5.94 -5.63
N LEU A 255 0.35 6.95 -4.78
CA LEU A 255 -0.04 8.29 -5.16
C LEU A 255 1.16 9.22 -5.03
N PHE A 256 1.38 10.06 -6.05
CA PHE A 256 2.43 11.07 -6.05
C PHE A 256 1.79 12.45 -6.05
N TYR A 257 2.02 13.18 -4.98
CA TYR A 257 1.50 14.53 -4.76
C TYR A 257 2.63 15.56 -4.79
N GLN A 258 2.40 16.69 -5.45
CA GLN A 258 3.30 17.83 -5.43
C GLN A 258 2.67 18.96 -4.62
N ARG A 259 3.43 19.52 -3.67
CA ARG A 259 2.99 20.64 -2.85
C ARG A 259 2.83 21.88 -3.72
N ARG A 260 1.76 22.64 -3.48
CA ARG A 260 1.66 24.02 -3.94
C ARG A 260 2.62 24.85 -3.09
N ASP A 261 3.68 25.33 -3.70
CA ASP A 261 4.51 26.34 -3.05
C ASP A 261 3.92 27.70 -3.45
N ASP A 262 3.21 28.35 -2.52
CA ASP A 262 2.80 29.73 -2.72
C ASP A 262 4.03 30.63 -2.58
N ASP A 263 4.53 31.15 -3.71
CA ASP A 263 5.63 32.12 -3.76
C ASP A 263 5.31 33.47 -3.07
N GLU A 264 4.08 33.66 -2.59
CA GLU A 264 3.62 34.86 -1.90
C GLU A 264 4.29 35.06 -0.52
N PHE A 265 4.79 34.02 0.12
CA PHE A 265 5.47 34.15 1.43
C PHE A 265 6.95 34.52 1.36
N TYR A 266 7.56 34.53 0.17
CA TYR A 266 8.97 34.94 -0.02
C TYR A 266 9.10 36.41 -0.46
N LYS A 267 7.98 37.12 -0.67
CA LYS A 267 7.97 38.52 -1.11
C LYS A 267 7.70 39.52 0.03
N THR A 268 8.23 39.29 1.23
CA THR A 268 8.40 40.38 2.20
C THR A 268 9.80 40.95 2.05
N PRO A 269 9.99 42.18 1.54
CA PRO A 269 11.30 42.80 1.54
C PRO A 269 11.66 43.12 3.00
N SER A 270 12.68 42.45 3.52
CA SER A 270 13.42 42.86 4.71
C SER A 270 14.19 44.15 4.39
N SER A 271 13.53 45.30 4.42
CA SER A 271 14.20 46.59 4.30
C SER A 271 13.40 47.70 4.95
N LEU A 272 13.49 47.82 6.28
CA LEU A 272 13.43 49.11 6.98
C LEU A 272 14.21 49.03 8.30
N THR A 273 15.53 49.17 8.22
CA THR A 273 16.36 49.74 9.30
C THR A 273 17.37 50.72 8.70
N ASN A 274 16.87 51.88 8.27
CA ASN A 274 17.74 53.03 8.03
C ASN A 274 18.07 53.67 9.38
N PHE A 275 19.29 53.44 9.87
CA PHE A 275 19.93 54.34 10.83
C PHE A 275 20.62 55.48 10.06
N PRO A 276 20.29 56.76 10.31
CA PRO A 276 21.07 57.85 9.76
C PRO A 276 22.34 58.04 10.59
N GLY A 277 23.49 57.86 9.94
CA GLY A 277 24.80 58.21 10.45
C GLY A 277 24.95 59.72 10.64
N SER A 278 25.57 60.07 11.77
CA SER A 278 25.98 61.41 12.19
C SER A 278 27.01 62.02 11.24
N SER A 279 26.76 63.26 10.81
CA SER A 279 27.82 64.21 10.47
C SER A 279 27.40 65.63 10.86
N ASP A 280 28.29 66.26 11.62
CA ASP A 280 28.67 67.68 11.60
C ASP A 280 28.32 68.56 12.81
N ARG A 281 29.41 68.95 13.48
CA ARG A 281 29.74 70.25 14.10
C ARG A 281 28.79 70.89 15.12
N GLY A 282 29.24 70.81 16.36
CA GLY A 282 29.75 71.99 17.08
C GLY A 282 28.72 72.94 17.70
N THR A 283 28.68 72.99 19.04
CA THR A 283 29.09 74.15 19.86
C THR A 283 28.59 73.94 21.29
N ARG A 284 29.52 74.04 22.27
CA ARG A 284 29.29 74.08 23.72
C ARG A 284 28.49 75.35 24.11
N PRO A 285 27.67 75.34 25.18
CA PRO A 285 28.26 75.64 26.49
C PRO A 285 27.71 74.82 27.68
N SER A 286 28.37 75.08 28.80
CA SER A 286 28.38 74.49 30.14
C SER A 286 27.04 74.28 30.85
N SER A 287 26.96 73.24 31.68
CA SER A 287 26.98 73.37 33.16
C SER A 287 26.85 72.03 33.90
N SER A 288 27.87 71.72 34.72
CA SER A 288 27.84 71.17 36.09
C SER A 288 27.09 69.88 36.49
N GLN A 289 27.81 69.10 37.33
CA GLN A 289 27.43 68.04 38.29
C GLN A 289 27.43 66.60 37.71
N GLN A 290 28.47 65.79 37.96
CA GLN A 290 28.83 65.02 39.18
C GLN A 290 27.83 63.91 39.53
N GLY A 291 28.31 62.65 39.47
CA GLY A 291 27.65 61.47 40.01
C GLY A 291 28.36 60.17 39.58
N MET A 292 29.26 59.68 40.44
CA MET A 292 29.98 58.39 40.37
C MET A 292 29.10 57.22 40.84
N GLY A 293 29.54 55.99 40.56
CA GLY A 293 28.98 54.72 41.04
C GLY A 293 28.86 53.72 39.89
N ASP A 294 29.92 53.00 39.49
CA ASP A 294 30.53 51.82 40.15
C ASP A 294 29.52 50.66 40.18
N ASP A 295 29.67 49.72 39.24
CA ASP A 295 30.21 48.37 39.46
C ASP A 295 29.09 47.35 39.76
N GLU A 296 28.96 46.34 38.90
CA GLU A 296 29.41 44.98 39.20
C GLU A 296 28.71 43.97 38.28
N ALA A 297 29.54 43.21 37.59
CA ALA A 297 29.15 42.08 36.78
C ALA A 297 28.84 40.86 37.65
N CYS A 298 27.88 40.02 37.24
CA CYS A 298 28.00 38.60 37.51
C CYS A 298 27.40 37.79 36.36
N SER A 299 28.31 37.21 35.59
CA SER A 299 28.10 36.02 34.77
C SER A 299 27.79 34.84 35.68
N MET A 300 26.92 33.92 35.25
CA MET A 300 27.19 32.50 35.41
C MET A 300 26.38 31.66 34.42
N ASP A 301 27.15 30.82 33.74
CA ASP A 301 26.80 29.79 32.77
C ASP A 301 26.00 28.59 33.34
N THR A 302 25.57 27.76 32.38
CA THR A 302 25.16 26.34 32.46
C THR A 302 23.82 26.03 33.14
N ASN A 303 22.93 25.24 32.53
CA ASN A 303 23.17 23.98 31.80
C ASN A 303 22.10 23.76 30.71
#